data_AF-A0A938WET3-F1
#
_entry.id   AF-A0A938WET3-F1
#
_cell.length_a   1.000
_cell.length_b   1.000
_cell.length_c   1.000
_cell.angle_alpha   90.00
_cell.angle_beta   90.00
_cell.angle_gamma   90.00
#
_symmetry.space_group_name_H-M   'P 1'
#
loop_
_entity.id
_entity.type
_entity.pdbx_description
1 polymer ?
#
loop_
_entity_poly.entity_id
_entity_poly.type
_entity_poly.pdbx_seq_one_letter_code
_entity_poly.pdbx_strand_id
1 'polypeptide(L)'
;MTETVSRPVDDEGPLLAGGTQILNPQAILEQALPALTGHLERVAWWPPADGGTGWQIGDFSFCVLEFRVAAAALLYAQVWSEPGEAVLVEVSSGAWSPPAGDHIPDAARQALLNRGFETGGRAGNYRKLIQLATKADCRKLARELLAVLTECLGYDGRAPLHYKLHLGQRTRPARVFESLTFDDFGRLLRACGFTVEPAAEGNREAYRTTGQPLFVAGLQCESDEHAGHFSGFTLSLFARLAPAVSTAVEQELQGNLPFAQVFIDGDGDLCVRQHVFAGGGVTESHLRAMLEFWRVAMRSTGEAIEKHADVADERVLN
;
A
#
# COMPACT_ATOMS: atom_id res chain seq x y z
N MET A 1 32.86 -3.41 -10.50
CA MET A 1 32.26 -4.18 -9.40
C MET A 1 31.48 -3.20 -8.55
N THR A 2 30.17 -3.15 -8.71
CA THR A 2 29.27 -2.32 -7.91
C THR A 2 29.18 -2.95 -6.52
N GLU A 3 29.68 -2.26 -5.49
CA GLU A 3 29.51 -2.69 -4.11
C GLU A 3 28.00 -2.78 -3.82
N THR A 4 27.52 -4.00 -3.60
CA THR A 4 26.20 -4.26 -3.04
C THR A 4 26.19 -3.70 -1.62
N VAL A 5 25.64 -2.51 -1.45
CA VAL A 5 25.35 -1.95 -0.13
C VAL A 5 24.26 -2.83 0.49
N SER A 6 24.64 -3.71 1.41
CA SER A 6 23.70 -4.45 2.25
C SER A 6 22.90 -3.43 3.08
N ARG A 7 21.63 -3.23 2.74
CA ARG A 7 20.74 -2.33 3.49
C ARG A 7 20.32 -3.04 4.79
N PRO A 8 20.45 -2.40 5.96
CA PRO A 8 20.06 -3.01 7.23
C PRO A 8 18.54 -3.18 7.26
N VAL A 9 18.07 -4.34 7.76
CA VAL A 9 16.66 -4.64 7.96
C VAL A 9 16.12 -3.80 9.15
N ASP A 10 16.82 -3.90 10.29
CA ASP A 10 16.66 -3.06 11.47
C ASP A 10 18.02 -3.02 12.19
N ASP A 11 18.46 -1.85 12.64
CA ASP A 11 19.75 -1.65 13.34
C ASP A 11 19.64 -0.46 14.28
N GLU A 12 20.03 -0.60 15.54
CA GLU A 12 20.00 0.49 16.52
C GLU A 12 21.17 0.41 17.50
N GLY A 13 21.59 1.57 18.01
CA GLY A 13 22.69 1.62 18.96
C GLY A 13 23.17 3.04 19.25
N PRO A 14 24.19 3.19 20.11
CA PRO A 14 24.82 4.48 20.33
C PRO A 14 25.67 4.87 19.11
N LEU A 15 25.40 6.03 18.54
CA LEU A 15 26.29 6.71 17.59
C LEU A 15 27.46 7.37 18.33
N LEU A 16 27.19 7.93 19.51
CA LEU A 16 28.20 8.42 20.45
C LEU A 16 27.86 7.93 21.86
N ALA A 17 28.87 7.44 22.57
CA ALA A 17 28.75 7.17 23.99
C ALA A 17 28.63 8.50 24.75
N GLY A 18 27.66 8.60 25.66
CA GLY A 18 27.53 9.75 26.55
C GLY A 18 28.73 9.87 27.49
N GLY A 19 29.15 11.09 27.79
CA GLY A 19 30.27 11.39 28.68
C GLY A 19 29.91 12.26 29.88
N THR A 20 30.90 12.53 30.73
CA THR A 20 30.77 13.49 31.84
C THR A 20 31.16 14.92 31.44
N GLN A 21 31.86 15.08 30.32
CA GLN A 21 32.35 16.37 29.83
C GLN A 21 31.46 16.91 28.71
N ILE A 22 31.31 18.24 28.68
CA ILE A 22 30.70 18.94 27.55
C ILE A 22 31.70 18.91 26.39
N LEU A 23 31.28 18.39 25.26
CA LEU A 23 32.04 18.41 24.01
C LEU A 23 31.67 19.64 23.20
N ASN A 24 32.67 20.26 22.57
CA ASN A 24 32.38 21.29 21.59
C ASN A 24 31.80 20.65 20.30
N PRO A 25 31.08 21.43 19.47
CA PRO A 25 30.44 20.91 18.25
C PRO A 25 31.43 20.23 17.28
N GLN A 26 32.67 20.73 17.19
CA GLN A 26 33.69 20.18 16.31
C GLN A 26 34.13 18.76 16.76
N ALA A 27 34.29 18.53 18.06
CA ALA A 27 34.62 17.22 18.60
C ALA A 27 33.48 16.21 18.38
N ILE A 28 32.23 16.63 18.54
CA ILE A 28 31.05 15.81 18.21
C ILE A 28 31.04 15.46 16.72
N LEU A 29 31.32 16.44 15.87
CA LEU A 29 31.38 16.25 14.43
C LEU A 29 32.47 15.23 14.05
N GLU A 30 33.69 15.38 14.56
CA GLU A 30 34.81 14.49 14.25
C GLU A 30 34.54 13.04 14.67
N GLN A 31 33.90 12.84 15.83
CA GLN A 31 33.61 11.49 16.35
C GLN A 31 32.43 10.83 15.63
N ALA A 32 31.33 11.55 15.37
CA ALA A 32 30.10 10.96 14.85
C ALA A 32 30.00 10.95 13.32
N LEU A 33 30.67 11.88 12.63
CA LEU A 33 30.49 12.09 11.19
C LEU A 33 30.78 10.83 10.35
N PRO A 34 31.85 10.06 10.58
CA PRO A 34 32.13 8.87 9.76
C PRO A 34 31.01 7.82 9.87
N ALA A 35 30.60 7.48 11.09
CA ALA A 35 29.56 6.49 11.35
C ALA A 35 28.19 6.94 10.81
N LEU A 36 27.81 8.20 11.08
CA LEU A 36 26.55 8.75 10.59
C LEU A 36 26.51 8.81 9.06
N THR A 37 27.62 9.18 8.41
CA THR A 37 27.71 9.17 6.94
C THR A 37 27.42 7.77 6.40
N GLY A 38 28.04 6.73 6.98
CA GLY A 38 27.79 5.35 6.59
C GLY A 38 26.34 4.92 6.81
N HIS A 39 25.69 5.36 7.90
CA HIS A 39 24.26 5.09 8.12
C HIS A 39 23.37 5.78 7.09
N LEU A 40 23.65 7.04 6.75
CA LEU A 40 22.89 7.78 5.74
C LEU A 40 23.13 7.26 4.33
N GLU A 41 24.31 6.72 4.01
CA GLU A 41 24.52 6.03 2.73
C GLU A 41 23.64 4.78 2.60
N ARG A 42 23.40 4.07 3.71
CA ARG A 42 22.52 2.88 3.74
C ARG A 42 21.03 3.23 3.66
N VAL A 43 20.62 4.34 4.27
CA VAL A 43 19.21 4.75 4.41
C VAL A 43 18.82 5.76 3.33
N ALA A 44 19.54 6.87 3.20
CA ALA A 44 19.09 8.01 2.40
C ALA A 44 19.44 7.89 0.91
N TRP A 45 20.50 7.18 0.55
CA TRP A 45 20.94 7.06 -0.84
C TRP A 45 20.40 5.81 -1.52
N TRP A 46 19.65 6.02 -2.61
CA TRP A 46 19.06 4.96 -3.43
C TRP A 46 19.75 4.92 -4.79
N PRO A 47 20.65 3.95 -5.05
CA PRO A 47 21.22 3.81 -6.39
C PRO A 47 20.13 3.42 -7.39
N PRO A 48 20.33 3.69 -8.69
CA PRO A 48 19.44 3.22 -9.74
C PRO A 48 19.19 1.71 -9.63
N ALA A 49 17.95 1.29 -9.92
CA ALA A 49 17.61 -0.13 -9.90
C ALA A 49 18.23 -0.83 -11.12
N ASP A 50 19.29 -1.63 -10.92
CA ASP A 50 19.89 -2.43 -11.97
C ASP A 50 19.16 -3.78 -12.11
N GLY A 51 18.50 -3.99 -13.24
CA GLY A 51 18.09 -5.32 -13.73
C GLY A 51 17.24 -6.17 -12.77
N GLY A 52 16.42 -5.55 -11.92
CA GLY A 52 15.54 -6.26 -10.97
C GLY A 52 16.20 -6.67 -9.64
N THR A 53 17.46 -6.27 -9.39
CA THR A 53 18.18 -6.53 -8.12
C THR A 53 18.27 -5.31 -7.20
N GLY A 54 17.55 -4.23 -7.52
CA GLY A 54 17.53 -2.99 -6.75
C GLY A 54 16.38 -2.89 -5.76
N TRP A 55 16.05 -1.65 -5.40
CA TRP A 55 14.88 -1.34 -4.59
C TRP A 55 13.57 -1.68 -5.33
N GLN A 56 12.51 -1.91 -4.55
CA GLN A 56 11.17 -2.22 -5.05
C GLN A 56 10.23 -1.03 -4.81
N ILE A 57 9.18 -0.94 -5.63
CA ILE A 57 8.11 0.04 -5.38
C ILE A 57 7.54 -0.20 -3.99
N GLY A 58 7.50 0.86 -3.18
CA GLY A 58 7.03 0.80 -1.79
C GLY A 58 8.13 0.54 -0.76
N ASP A 59 9.38 0.32 -1.18
CA ASP A 59 10.52 0.39 -0.26
C ASP A 59 10.65 1.80 0.32
N PHE A 60 10.95 1.87 1.61
CA PHE A 60 11.28 3.11 2.30
C PHE A 60 12.29 2.83 3.39
N SER A 61 13.01 3.84 3.84
CA SER A 61 13.85 3.70 5.02
C SER A 61 13.89 4.96 5.85
N PHE A 62 14.24 4.81 7.13
CA PHE A 62 14.49 5.96 7.99
C PHE A 62 15.68 5.76 8.91
N CYS A 63 16.26 6.89 9.31
CA CYS A 63 17.29 6.99 10.33
C CYS A 63 16.81 8.02 11.36
N VAL A 64 16.64 7.62 12.62
CA VAL A 64 16.34 8.55 13.73
C VAL A 64 17.59 8.71 14.56
N LEU A 65 17.97 9.95 14.84
CA LEU A 65 18.99 10.34 15.81
C LEU A 65 18.28 10.96 17.02
N GLU A 66 18.45 10.37 18.19
CA GLU A 66 17.76 10.80 19.40
C GLU A 66 18.67 10.85 20.62
N PHE A 67 18.39 11.79 21.52
CA PHE A 67 19.05 11.91 22.82
C PHE A 67 18.08 12.45 23.87
N ARG A 68 18.34 12.12 25.13
CA ARG A 68 17.54 12.60 26.26
C ARG A 68 18.08 13.93 26.76
N VAL A 69 17.23 14.95 26.83
CA VAL A 69 17.53 16.25 27.47
C VAL A 69 17.10 16.29 28.93
N ALA A 70 16.12 15.45 29.30
CA ALA A 70 15.72 15.19 30.68
C ALA A 70 15.15 13.76 30.80
N ALA A 71 14.84 13.31 32.01
CA ALA A 71 14.33 11.95 32.24
C ALA A 71 13.09 11.61 31.38
N ALA A 72 12.19 12.58 31.19
CA ALA A 72 10.96 12.43 30.42
C ALA A 72 10.98 13.17 29.05
N ALA A 73 12.10 13.78 28.66
CA ALA A 73 12.18 14.59 27.44
C ALA A 73 13.25 14.05 26.48
N LEU A 74 12.82 13.73 25.26
CA LEU A 74 13.65 13.24 24.17
C LEU A 74 13.52 14.19 22.98
N LEU A 75 14.66 14.61 22.44
CA LEU A 75 14.73 15.38 21.20
C LEU A 75 15.32 14.49 20.10
N TYR A 76 14.91 14.73 18.87
CA TYR A 76 15.38 13.93 17.74
C TYR A 76 15.47 14.72 16.44
N ALA A 77 16.31 14.19 15.55
CA ALA A 77 16.31 14.49 14.13
C ALA A 77 16.14 13.16 13.36
N GLN A 78 15.27 13.15 12.36
CA GLN A 78 14.93 11.98 11.57
C GLN A 78 15.19 12.27 10.09
N VAL A 79 15.65 11.25 9.40
CA VAL A 79 15.73 11.18 7.94
C VAL A 79 14.75 10.11 7.48
N TRP A 80 13.88 10.44 6.54
CA TRP A 80 13.01 9.51 5.83
C TRP A 80 13.34 9.58 4.34
N SER A 81 13.47 8.43 3.69
CA SER A 81 13.83 8.34 2.27
C SER A 81 13.02 7.27 1.56
N GLU A 82 12.73 7.55 0.30
CA GLU A 82 12.12 6.62 -0.65
C GLU A 82 12.90 6.69 -1.97
N PRO A 83 12.98 5.60 -2.73
CA PRO A 83 13.67 5.61 -4.01
C PRO A 83 13.04 6.62 -4.98
N GLY A 84 13.89 7.45 -5.62
CA GLY A 84 13.46 8.45 -6.60
C GLY A 84 12.85 9.73 -6.02
N GLU A 85 12.66 9.79 -4.70
CA GLU A 85 12.07 10.94 -4.01
C GLU A 85 13.13 11.80 -3.29
N ALA A 86 12.75 13.04 -2.97
CA ALA A 86 13.57 13.88 -2.09
C ALA A 86 13.60 13.27 -0.68
N VAL A 87 14.75 13.35 -0.02
CA VAL A 87 14.91 12.93 1.38
C VAL A 87 14.23 13.94 2.29
N LEU A 88 13.31 13.46 3.12
CA LEU A 88 12.66 14.26 4.14
C LEU A 88 13.49 14.23 5.43
N VAL A 89 13.93 15.41 5.87
CA VAL A 89 14.51 15.60 7.21
C VAL A 89 13.46 16.19 8.11
N GLU A 90 13.21 15.58 9.26
CA GLU A 90 12.34 16.11 10.30
C GLU A 90 13.12 16.31 11.60
N VAL A 91 12.81 17.38 12.32
CA VAL A 91 13.43 17.74 13.60
C VAL A 91 12.32 18.01 14.60
N SER A 92 12.46 17.46 15.80
CA SER A 92 11.42 17.56 16.83
C SER A 92 11.10 19.03 17.14
N SER A 93 9.82 19.39 17.15
CA SER A 93 9.36 20.69 17.67
C SER A 93 8.99 20.63 19.16
N GLY A 94 8.95 19.41 19.71
CA GLY A 94 8.51 19.09 21.06
C GLY A 94 6.99 19.10 21.27
N ALA A 95 6.21 19.48 20.25
CA ALA A 95 4.75 19.61 20.33
C ALA A 95 4.03 18.28 20.62
N TRP A 96 4.56 17.17 20.10
CA TRP A 96 3.98 15.82 20.25
C TRP A 96 4.63 14.96 21.33
N SER A 97 5.60 15.50 22.07
CA SER A 97 6.26 14.81 23.17
C SER A 97 6.53 15.76 24.36
N PRO A 98 5.50 16.31 25.02
CA PRO A 98 5.70 17.09 26.24
C PRO A 98 6.44 16.25 27.30
N PRO A 99 7.46 16.80 28.01
CA PRO A 99 7.83 18.21 28.08
C PRO A 99 8.96 18.64 27.12
N ALA A 100 9.26 17.89 26.06
CA ALA A 100 10.40 18.17 25.17
C ALA A 100 10.37 19.58 24.54
N GLY A 101 9.18 20.15 24.31
CA GLY A 101 9.04 21.51 23.77
C GLY A 101 9.64 22.61 24.65
N ASP A 102 9.64 22.41 25.97
CA ASP A 102 10.19 23.37 26.94
C ASP A 102 11.72 23.46 26.87
N HIS A 103 12.35 22.47 26.25
CA HIS A 103 13.79 22.40 26.06
C HIS A 103 14.26 22.98 24.71
N ILE A 104 13.34 23.49 23.88
CA ILE A 104 13.68 24.10 22.59
C ILE A 104 13.40 25.62 22.66
N PRO A 105 14.42 26.45 22.91
CA PRO A 105 14.25 27.90 23.03
C PRO A 105 13.91 28.54 21.68
N ASP A 106 13.26 29.71 21.69
CA ASP A 106 12.86 30.42 20.47
C ASP A 106 14.04 30.71 19.52
N ALA A 107 15.24 30.97 20.07
CA ALA A 107 16.44 31.13 19.27
C ALA A 107 16.78 29.87 18.44
N ALA A 108 16.58 28.67 19.01
CA ALA A 108 16.77 27.41 18.29
C ALA A 108 15.70 27.19 17.23
N ARG A 109 14.45 27.54 17.53
CA ARG A 109 13.34 27.51 16.56
C ARG A 109 13.65 28.39 15.37
N GLN A 110 14.10 29.63 15.62
CA GLN A 110 14.50 30.56 14.57
C GLN A 110 15.73 30.07 13.80
N ALA A 111 16.70 29.41 14.46
CA ALA A 111 17.85 28.82 13.81
C ALA A 111 17.45 27.72 12.81
N LEU A 112 16.49 26.86 13.16
CA LEU A 112 15.93 25.86 12.24
C LEU A 112 15.26 26.52 11.02
N LEU A 113 14.44 27.55 11.24
CA LEU A 113 13.82 28.30 10.14
C LEU A 113 14.86 28.96 9.22
N ASN A 114 15.90 29.57 9.79
CA ASN A 114 17.01 30.17 9.03
C ASN A 114 17.83 29.14 8.24
N ARG A 115 17.86 27.88 8.70
CA ARG A 115 18.43 26.73 7.98
C ARG A 115 17.52 26.20 6.86
N GLY A 116 16.35 26.81 6.65
CA GLY A 116 15.40 26.45 5.61
C GLY A 116 14.49 25.28 5.99
N PHE A 117 14.31 25.01 7.29
CA PHE A 117 13.22 24.16 7.74
C PHE A 117 11.91 24.94 7.79
N GLU A 118 10.80 24.26 7.56
CA GLU A 118 9.45 24.78 7.71
C GLU A 118 8.67 23.96 8.75
N THR A 119 7.65 24.54 9.38
CA THR A 119 6.78 23.74 10.26
C THR A 119 5.79 22.95 9.41
N GLY A 120 5.66 21.65 9.66
CA GLY A 120 4.74 20.80 8.90
C GLY A 120 4.56 19.40 9.48
N GLY A 121 3.89 18.55 8.69
CA GLY A 121 3.51 17.20 9.11
C GLY A 121 2.40 17.19 10.17
N ARG A 122 1.87 16.00 10.47
CA ARG A 122 0.84 15.83 11.52
C ARG A 122 1.38 16.21 12.90
N ALA A 123 2.67 15.99 13.11
CA ALA A 123 3.36 16.27 14.36
C ALA A 123 3.71 17.75 14.58
N GLY A 124 3.48 18.63 13.59
CA GLY A 124 3.93 20.02 13.66
C GLY A 124 5.43 20.15 13.91
N ASN A 125 6.23 19.23 13.36
CA ASN A 125 7.68 19.23 13.45
C ASN A 125 8.29 20.20 12.44
N TYR A 126 9.59 20.47 12.58
CA TYR A 126 10.35 21.19 11.56
C TYR A 126 10.77 20.20 10.48
N ARG A 127 10.48 20.48 9.22
CA ARG A 127 10.80 19.61 8.10
C ARG A 127 11.54 20.32 6.98
N LYS A 128 12.35 19.58 6.24
CA LYS A 128 13.10 20.06 5.08
C LYS A 128 13.27 18.93 4.07
N LEU A 129 13.03 19.21 2.79
CA LEU A 129 13.29 18.27 1.69
C LEU A 129 14.70 18.51 1.13
N ILE A 130 15.45 17.43 0.92
CA ILE A 130 16.84 17.47 0.45
C ILE A 130 17.00 16.49 -0.70
N GLN A 131 17.53 16.98 -1.83
CA GLN A 131 17.88 16.12 -2.95
C GLN A 131 19.27 15.53 -2.73
N LEU A 132 19.38 14.20 -2.77
CA LEU A 132 20.65 13.48 -2.73
C LEU A 132 20.94 12.84 -4.09
N ALA A 133 21.86 13.43 -4.84
CA ALA A 133 22.25 12.92 -6.15
C ALA A 133 23.37 11.87 -6.05
N THR A 134 24.22 11.99 -5.03
CA THR A 134 25.44 11.19 -4.89
C THR A 134 25.66 10.70 -3.46
N LYS A 135 26.46 9.64 -3.29
CA LYS A 135 26.94 9.21 -1.95
C LYS A 135 27.57 10.36 -1.17
N ALA A 136 28.32 11.25 -1.84
CA ALA A 136 28.98 12.39 -1.21
C ALA A 136 27.98 13.37 -0.55
N ASP A 137 26.74 13.42 -1.02
CA ASP A 137 25.70 14.25 -0.42
C ASP A 137 25.24 13.72 0.94
N CYS A 138 25.37 12.41 1.19
CA CYS A 138 25.11 11.81 2.51
C CYS A 138 26.04 12.39 3.58
N ARG A 139 27.29 12.68 3.24
CA ARG A 139 28.23 13.33 4.16
C ARG A 139 27.84 14.77 4.46
N LYS A 140 27.28 15.50 3.49
CA LYS A 140 26.75 16.86 3.70
C LYS A 140 25.53 16.83 4.61
N LEU A 141 24.63 15.88 4.37
CA LEU A 141 23.46 15.64 5.22
C LEU A 141 23.87 15.28 6.66
N ALA A 142 24.85 14.38 6.84
CA ALA A 142 25.37 14.03 8.16
C ALA A 142 25.90 15.25 8.92
N ARG A 143 26.65 16.14 8.24
CA ARG A 143 27.12 17.40 8.84
C ARG A 143 25.95 18.29 9.26
N GLU A 144 24.94 18.43 8.40
CA GLU A 144 23.77 19.25 8.70
C GLU A 144 22.99 18.71 9.90
N LEU A 145 22.77 17.41 10.00
CA LEU A 145 22.10 16.79 11.14
C LEU A 145 22.88 16.99 12.45
N LEU A 146 24.20 16.80 12.43
CA LEU A 146 25.03 17.01 13.62
C LEU A 146 25.07 18.48 14.04
N ALA A 147 25.05 19.40 13.07
CA ALA A 147 24.96 20.83 13.35
C ALA A 147 23.58 21.22 13.90
N VAL A 148 22.49 20.63 13.38
CA VAL A 148 21.14 20.80 13.96
C VAL A 148 21.09 20.28 15.40
N LEU A 149 21.63 19.09 15.66
CA LEU A 149 21.64 18.51 17.01
C LEU A 149 22.41 19.41 18.00
N THR A 150 23.58 19.91 17.62
CA THR A 150 24.43 20.70 18.52
C THR A 150 24.00 22.16 18.63
N GLU A 151 23.69 22.83 17.52
CA GLU A 151 23.41 24.27 17.50
C GLU A 151 21.93 24.61 17.74
N CYS A 152 21.01 23.68 17.43
CA CYS A 152 19.56 23.93 17.60
C CYS A 152 19.00 23.12 18.78
N LEU A 153 19.30 21.82 18.88
CA LEU A 153 18.73 20.98 19.92
C LEU A 153 19.56 20.94 21.22
N GLY A 154 20.73 21.58 21.24
CA GLY A 154 21.57 21.69 22.43
C GLY A 154 22.27 20.39 22.83
N TYR A 155 22.48 19.47 21.89
CA TYR A 155 23.27 18.26 22.15
C TYR A 155 24.73 18.63 22.42
N ASP A 156 25.27 18.16 23.54
CA ASP A 156 26.60 18.52 24.02
C ASP A 156 27.51 17.33 24.36
N GLY A 157 27.08 16.11 24.01
CA GLY A 157 27.85 14.87 24.23
C GLY A 157 27.71 14.23 25.61
N ARG A 158 26.99 14.84 26.57
CA ARG A 158 26.82 14.24 27.90
C ARG A 158 25.82 13.07 27.89
N ALA A 159 24.73 13.24 27.16
CA ALA A 159 23.79 12.15 26.91
C ALA A 159 24.31 11.27 25.76
N PRO A 160 24.07 9.95 25.76
CA PRO A 160 24.28 9.12 24.59
C PRO A 160 23.43 9.62 23.42
N LEU A 161 24.02 9.71 22.23
CA LEU A 161 23.30 9.93 20.97
C LEU A 161 23.00 8.57 20.35
N HIS A 162 21.74 8.18 20.33
CA HIS A 162 21.30 6.90 19.77
C HIS A 162 20.86 7.09 18.32
N TYR A 163 21.13 6.07 17.49
CA TYR A 163 20.56 5.94 16.17
C TYR A 163 19.59 4.76 16.11
N LYS A 164 18.58 4.87 15.24
CA LYS A 164 17.69 3.77 14.83
C LYS A 164 17.56 3.79 13.32
N LEU A 165 17.86 2.68 12.67
CA LEU A 165 17.71 2.48 11.23
C LEU A 165 16.61 1.45 11.00
N HIS A 166 15.79 1.71 9.99
CA HIS A 166 14.75 0.80 9.56
C HIS A 166 14.68 0.81 8.03
N LEU A 167 14.56 -0.37 7.45
CA LEU A 167 14.17 -0.56 6.06
C LEU A 167 12.81 -1.25 6.04
N GLY A 168 11.81 -0.56 5.51
CA GLY A 168 10.46 -1.07 5.41
C GLY A 168 10.01 -1.21 3.96
N GLN A 169 8.96 -2.00 3.77
CA GLN A 169 8.28 -2.17 2.49
C GLN A 169 6.77 -2.01 2.69
N ARG A 170 6.16 -1.07 1.97
CA ARG A 170 4.69 -0.87 1.95
C ARG A 170 3.98 -1.88 1.06
N THR A 171 4.68 -2.38 0.06
CA THR A 171 4.23 -3.49 -0.77
C THR A 171 4.72 -4.79 -0.17
N ARG A 172 4.12 -5.92 -0.60
CA ARG A 172 4.61 -7.24 -0.23
C ARG A 172 4.65 -8.10 -1.47
N PRO A 173 5.70 -8.90 -1.69
CA PRO A 173 5.67 -9.92 -2.72
C PRO A 173 4.44 -10.81 -2.51
N ALA A 174 3.68 -11.02 -3.56
CA ALA A 174 2.55 -11.93 -3.57
C ALA A 174 2.69 -12.91 -4.73
N ARG A 175 2.23 -14.14 -4.53
CA ARG A 175 2.04 -15.07 -5.64
C ARG A 175 0.82 -14.60 -6.43
N VAL A 176 0.99 -14.49 -7.74
CA VAL A 176 -0.05 -14.04 -8.66
C VAL A 176 -0.39 -15.16 -9.64
N PHE A 177 -1.64 -15.17 -10.09
CA PHE A 177 -2.16 -15.96 -11.17
C PHE A 177 -2.20 -15.07 -12.41
N GLU A 178 -1.46 -15.45 -13.46
CA GLU A 178 -1.56 -14.82 -14.77
C GLU A 178 -2.59 -15.53 -15.65
N SER A 179 -2.86 -16.80 -15.34
CA SER A 179 -3.89 -17.63 -15.94
C SER A 179 -4.40 -18.66 -14.93
N LEU A 180 -5.55 -19.25 -15.24
CA LEU A 180 -6.17 -20.36 -14.51
C LEU A 180 -6.43 -21.51 -15.48
N THR A 181 -6.20 -22.74 -15.02
CA THR A 181 -6.75 -23.92 -15.71
C THR A 181 -8.22 -24.15 -15.32
N PHE A 182 -8.91 -24.99 -16.06
CA PHE A 182 -10.27 -25.42 -15.70
C PHE A 182 -10.36 -26.02 -14.30
N ASP A 183 -9.36 -26.82 -13.90
CA ASP A 183 -9.31 -27.43 -12.58
C ASP A 183 -9.02 -26.40 -11.47
N ASP A 184 -8.10 -25.46 -11.71
CA ASP A 184 -7.80 -24.40 -10.74
C ASP A 184 -9.02 -23.53 -10.49
N PHE A 185 -9.76 -23.18 -11.54
CA PHE A 185 -10.97 -22.39 -11.44
C PHE A 185 -12.07 -23.14 -10.67
N GLY A 186 -12.27 -24.43 -10.95
CA GLY A 186 -13.20 -25.28 -10.20
C GLY A 186 -12.83 -25.39 -8.72
N ARG A 187 -11.53 -25.48 -8.39
CA ARG A 187 -11.05 -25.47 -6.99
C ARG A 187 -11.30 -24.12 -6.32
N LEU A 188 -11.06 -23.01 -7.02
CA LEU A 188 -11.33 -21.65 -6.51
C LEU A 188 -12.82 -21.47 -6.17
N LEU A 189 -13.73 -21.83 -7.08
CA LEU A 189 -15.18 -21.73 -6.86
C LEU A 189 -15.61 -22.53 -5.63
N ARG A 190 -15.17 -23.80 -5.52
CA ARG A 190 -15.48 -24.65 -4.36
C ARG A 190 -14.88 -24.11 -3.07
N ALA A 191 -13.65 -23.60 -3.11
CA ALA A 191 -12.99 -22.99 -1.96
C ALA A 191 -13.64 -21.67 -1.53
N CYS A 192 -14.45 -21.04 -2.39
CA CYS A 192 -15.30 -19.92 -2.01
C CYS A 192 -16.66 -20.36 -1.46
N GLY A 193 -17.01 -21.65 -1.53
CA GLY A 193 -18.27 -22.20 -1.02
C GLY A 193 -19.35 -22.40 -2.08
N PHE A 194 -19.01 -22.34 -3.37
CA PHE A 194 -19.95 -22.70 -4.43
C PHE A 194 -19.94 -24.21 -4.67
N THR A 195 -21.12 -24.81 -4.76
CA THR A 195 -21.29 -26.17 -5.28
C THR A 195 -21.45 -26.10 -6.78
N VAL A 196 -20.47 -26.62 -7.52
CA VAL A 196 -20.39 -26.50 -8.98
C VAL A 196 -20.14 -27.84 -9.66
N GLU A 197 -20.71 -27.98 -10.85
CA GLU A 197 -20.47 -29.09 -11.76
C GLU A 197 -19.95 -28.57 -13.12
N PRO A 198 -19.11 -29.35 -13.82
CA PRO A 198 -18.68 -29.00 -15.17
C PRO A 198 -19.88 -28.84 -16.11
N ALA A 199 -19.84 -27.81 -16.92
CA ALA A 199 -20.85 -27.49 -17.93
C ALA A 199 -20.17 -26.99 -19.20
N ALA A 200 -20.92 -26.98 -20.30
CA ALA A 200 -20.53 -26.29 -21.52
C ALA A 200 -21.42 -25.06 -21.71
N GLU A 201 -20.82 -23.91 -22.01
CA GLU A 201 -21.52 -22.68 -22.38
C GLU A 201 -21.09 -22.30 -23.81
N GLY A 202 -21.86 -22.75 -24.80
CA GLY A 202 -21.44 -22.69 -26.21
C GLY A 202 -20.18 -23.54 -26.43
N ASN A 203 -19.10 -22.90 -26.89
CA ASN A 203 -17.79 -23.54 -27.11
C ASN A 203 -16.80 -23.31 -25.95
N ARG A 204 -17.28 -22.88 -24.78
CA ARG A 204 -16.42 -22.55 -23.63
C ARG A 204 -16.54 -23.58 -22.52
N GLU A 205 -15.41 -23.85 -21.88
CA GLU A 205 -15.37 -24.59 -20.63
C GLU A 205 -15.99 -23.75 -19.52
N ALA A 206 -16.97 -24.32 -18.82
CA ALA A 206 -17.71 -23.62 -17.78
C ALA A 206 -18.01 -24.51 -16.58
N TYR A 207 -18.35 -23.86 -15.47
CA TYR A 207 -18.98 -24.48 -14.33
C TYR A 207 -20.38 -23.92 -14.18
N ARG A 208 -21.34 -24.77 -13.79
CA ARG A 208 -22.68 -24.35 -13.39
C ARG A 208 -22.85 -24.59 -11.90
N THR A 209 -23.46 -23.66 -11.16
CA THR A 209 -23.85 -23.94 -9.77
C THR A 209 -25.06 -24.86 -9.72
N THR A 210 -25.08 -25.77 -8.75
CA THR A 210 -26.21 -26.69 -8.51
C THR A 210 -27.12 -26.24 -7.37
N GLY A 211 -26.71 -25.22 -6.61
CA GLY A 211 -27.49 -24.57 -5.56
C GLY A 211 -28.02 -23.19 -5.99
N GLN A 212 -29.06 -22.70 -5.31
CA GLN A 212 -29.58 -21.34 -5.52
C GLN A 212 -28.64 -20.28 -4.91
N PRO A 213 -28.45 -19.12 -5.55
CA PRO A 213 -28.90 -18.78 -6.91
C PRO A 213 -28.09 -19.53 -8.00
N LEU A 214 -28.78 -19.94 -9.06
CA LEU A 214 -28.16 -20.61 -10.20
C LEU A 214 -27.39 -19.60 -11.07
N PHE A 215 -26.11 -19.88 -11.34
CA PHE A 215 -25.31 -19.11 -12.28
C PHE A 215 -24.32 -20.01 -13.04
N VAL A 216 -23.81 -19.47 -14.14
CA VAL A 216 -22.76 -20.10 -14.97
C VAL A 216 -21.48 -19.30 -14.85
N ALA A 217 -20.35 -20.00 -14.72
CA ALA A 217 -19.01 -19.46 -14.61
C ALA A 217 -18.16 -20.00 -15.77
N GLY A 218 -18.01 -19.22 -16.84
CA GLY A 218 -17.30 -19.62 -18.06
C GLY A 218 -15.90 -19.03 -18.16
N LEU A 219 -14.89 -19.84 -18.49
CA LEU A 219 -13.53 -19.36 -18.74
C LEU A 219 -13.42 -18.62 -20.07
N GLN A 220 -12.50 -17.66 -20.15
CA GLN A 220 -12.30 -16.77 -21.30
C GLN A 220 -10.83 -16.47 -21.54
N CYS A 221 -10.53 -16.03 -22.76
CA CYS A 221 -9.20 -15.59 -23.18
C CYS A 221 -8.16 -16.68 -22.94
N GLU A 222 -8.36 -17.83 -23.59
CA GLU A 222 -7.40 -18.92 -23.64
C GLU A 222 -6.08 -18.43 -24.24
N SER A 223 -4.97 -18.88 -23.66
CA SER A 223 -3.62 -18.52 -24.11
C SER A 223 -3.28 -19.23 -25.42
N ASP A 224 -2.82 -18.47 -26.41
CA ASP A 224 -2.30 -19.02 -27.66
C ASP A 224 -1.02 -19.86 -27.44
N GLU A 225 -0.27 -19.58 -26.37
CA GLU A 225 0.98 -20.27 -26.05
C GLU A 225 0.77 -21.52 -25.19
N HIS A 226 -0.30 -21.55 -24.38
CA HIS A 226 -0.56 -22.59 -23.39
C HIS A 226 -2.03 -22.99 -23.42
N ALA A 227 -2.38 -23.97 -24.25
CA ALA A 227 -3.73 -24.51 -24.32
C ALA A 227 -4.24 -24.98 -22.94
N GLY A 228 -5.50 -24.69 -22.63
CA GLY A 228 -6.13 -24.96 -21.33
C GLY A 228 -5.81 -23.93 -20.23
N HIS A 229 -5.08 -22.85 -20.55
CA HIS A 229 -4.83 -21.75 -19.63
C HIS A 229 -5.61 -20.50 -20.04
N PHE A 230 -6.39 -19.97 -19.11
CA PHE A 230 -7.32 -18.87 -19.37
C PHE A 230 -6.95 -17.64 -18.55
N SER A 231 -6.86 -16.49 -19.20
CA SER A 231 -6.52 -15.21 -18.56
C SER A 231 -7.75 -14.47 -18.01
N GLY A 232 -8.95 -15.07 -18.07
CA GLY A 232 -10.14 -14.52 -17.43
C GLY A 232 -11.30 -15.50 -17.34
N PHE A 233 -12.38 -15.07 -16.70
CA PHE A 233 -13.65 -15.77 -16.64
C PHE A 233 -14.82 -14.80 -16.56
N THR A 234 -16.01 -15.31 -16.81
CA THR A 234 -17.27 -14.59 -16.69
C THR A 234 -18.23 -15.34 -15.80
N LEU A 235 -18.93 -14.60 -14.96
CA LEU A 235 -20.01 -15.09 -14.11
C LEU A 235 -21.31 -14.52 -14.69
N SER A 236 -22.27 -15.38 -15.00
CA SER A 236 -23.53 -15.02 -15.65
C SER A 236 -24.72 -15.61 -14.89
N LEU A 237 -25.67 -14.76 -14.53
CA LEU A 237 -26.99 -15.14 -14.01
C LEU A 237 -28.04 -14.72 -15.03
N PHE A 238 -29.01 -15.62 -15.26
CA PHE A 238 -30.13 -15.40 -16.17
C PHE A 238 -31.44 -15.59 -15.42
N ALA A 239 -32.39 -14.69 -15.62
CA ALA A 239 -33.71 -14.78 -15.03
C ALA A 239 -34.78 -14.49 -16.08
N ARG A 240 -35.67 -15.45 -16.29
CA ARG A 240 -36.84 -15.29 -17.14
C ARG A 240 -37.97 -14.66 -16.35
N LEU A 241 -38.33 -13.43 -16.70
CA LEU A 241 -39.31 -12.61 -15.97
C LEU A 241 -40.33 -12.03 -16.95
N ALA A 242 -41.44 -11.50 -16.42
CA ALA A 242 -42.36 -10.71 -17.23
C ALA A 242 -41.62 -9.45 -17.74
N PRO A 243 -41.85 -9.01 -19.01
CA PRO A 243 -41.06 -7.92 -19.60
C PRO A 243 -41.02 -6.63 -18.76
N ALA A 244 -42.14 -6.25 -18.14
CA ALA A 244 -42.21 -5.08 -17.27
C ALA A 244 -41.32 -5.22 -16.02
N VAL A 245 -41.25 -6.42 -15.43
CA VAL A 245 -40.39 -6.72 -14.29
C VAL A 245 -38.93 -6.70 -14.71
N SER A 246 -38.57 -7.31 -15.85
CA SER A 246 -37.20 -7.28 -16.38
C SER A 246 -36.68 -5.85 -16.54
N THR A 247 -37.47 -4.96 -17.16
CA THR A 247 -37.08 -3.55 -17.37
C THR A 247 -36.93 -2.80 -16.05
N ALA A 248 -37.83 -3.01 -15.08
CA ALA A 248 -37.75 -2.34 -13.78
C ALA A 248 -36.51 -2.79 -12.98
N VAL A 249 -36.23 -4.10 -12.98
CA VAL A 249 -35.04 -4.66 -12.33
C VAL A 249 -33.75 -4.18 -13.00
N GLU A 250 -33.69 -4.19 -14.34
CA GLU A 250 -32.52 -3.68 -15.08
C GLU A 250 -32.21 -2.22 -14.71
N GLN A 251 -33.21 -1.35 -14.75
CA GLN A 251 -33.05 0.07 -14.43
C GLN A 251 -32.57 0.29 -12.98
N GLU A 252 -33.09 -0.47 -12.02
CA GLU A 252 -32.66 -0.39 -10.63
C GLU A 252 -31.22 -0.86 -10.44
N LEU A 253 -30.82 -1.96 -11.07
CA LEU A 253 -29.51 -2.55 -10.84
C LEU A 253 -28.38 -1.86 -11.60
N GLN A 254 -28.63 -1.27 -12.78
CA GLN A 254 -27.61 -0.58 -13.58
C GLN A 254 -26.91 0.55 -12.81
N GLY A 255 -27.60 1.22 -11.89
CA GLY A 255 -27.01 2.26 -11.04
C GLY A 255 -26.33 1.73 -9.76
N ASN A 256 -26.60 0.47 -9.38
CA ASN A 256 -26.27 -0.06 -8.06
C ASN A 256 -25.22 -1.17 -8.07
N LEU A 257 -24.89 -1.74 -9.24
CA LEU A 257 -23.90 -2.81 -9.39
C LEU A 257 -22.68 -2.36 -10.22
N PRO A 258 -21.70 -1.63 -9.64
CA PRO A 258 -20.58 -1.07 -10.41
C PRO A 258 -19.61 -2.13 -10.99
N PHE A 259 -19.73 -3.39 -10.58
CA PHE A 259 -18.87 -4.50 -10.98
C PHE A 259 -19.59 -5.54 -11.86
N ALA A 260 -20.86 -5.34 -12.17
CA ALA A 260 -21.64 -6.23 -13.03
C ALA A 260 -22.40 -5.44 -14.10
N GLN A 261 -22.46 -5.98 -15.30
CA GLN A 261 -23.34 -5.50 -16.36
C GLN A 261 -24.73 -6.11 -16.15
N VAL A 262 -25.76 -5.28 -16.30
CA VAL A 262 -27.15 -5.73 -16.24
C VAL A 262 -27.83 -5.27 -17.53
N PHE A 263 -28.42 -6.22 -18.24
CA PHE A 263 -29.10 -5.99 -19.51
C PHE A 263 -30.16 -7.06 -19.77
N ILE A 264 -31.10 -6.76 -20.66
CA ILE A 264 -32.05 -7.75 -21.20
C ILE A 264 -31.46 -8.31 -22.49
N ASP A 265 -31.40 -9.64 -22.62
CA ASP A 265 -30.85 -10.29 -23.81
C ASP A 265 -31.87 -10.37 -24.98
N GLY A 266 -31.46 -10.98 -26.09
CA GLY A 266 -32.29 -11.09 -27.30
C GLY A 266 -33.55 -11.95 -27.12
N ASP A 267 -33.57 -12.82 -26.11
CA ASP A 267 -34.70 -13.69 -25.80
C ASP A 267 -35.66 -13.05 -24.78
N GLY A 268 -35.32 -11.85 -24.28
CA GLY A 268 -36.09 -11.10 -23.31
C GLY A 268 -35.77 -11.46 -21.85
N ASP A 269 -34.75 -12.29 -21.62
CA ASP A 269 -34.34 -12.70 -20.28
C ASP A 269 -33.43 -11.63 -19.65
N LEU A 270 -33.59 -11.40 -18.35
CA LEU A 270 -32.70 -10.53 -17.60
C LEU A 270 -31.35 -11.24 -17.42
N CYS A 271 -30.27 -10.60 -17.85
CA CYS A 271 -28.91 -11.07 -17.70
C CYS A 271 -28.11 -10.16 -16.77
N VAL A 272 -27.46 -10.75 -15.77
CA VAL A 272 -26.46 -10.10 -14.93
C VAL A 272 -25.13 -10.78 -15.18
N ARG A 273 -24.09 -10.00 -15.49
CA ARG A 273 -22.79 -10.52 -15.92
C ARG A 273 -21.61 -9.80 -15.28
N GLN A 274 -20.64 -10.54 -14.76
CA GLN A 274 -19.39 -10.00 -14.25
C GLN A 274 -18.20 -10.63 -14.99
N HIS A 275 -17.30 -9.79 -15.51
CA HIS A 275 -16.04 -10.22 -16.13
C HIS A 275 -14.89 -10.07 -15.14
N VAL A 276 -14.03 -11.08 -15.05
CA VAL A 276 -12.82 -11.06 -14.22
C VAL A 276 -11.62 -11.43 -15.09
N PHE A 277 -10.60 -10.58 -15.09
CA PHE A 277 -9.38 -10.79 -15.85
C PHE A 277 -8.20 -11.02 -14.88
N ALA A 278 -7.48 -12.12 -15.08
CA ALA A 278 -6.27 -12.50 -14.37
C ALA A 278 -4.99 -12.18 -15.16
N GLY A 279 -5.10 -11.89 -16.46
CA GLY A 279 -3.94 -11.52 -17.28
C GLY A 279 -3.24 -10.28 -16.72
N GLY A 280 -1.91 -10.36 -16.58
CA GLY A 280 -1.09 -9.36 -15.89
C GLY A 280 -0.86 -9.63 -14.40
N GLY A 281 -1.43 -10.69 -13.85
CA GLY A 281 -1.15 -11.18 -12.51
C GLY A 281 -2.11 -10.65 -11.46
N VAL A 282 -2.96 -11.54 -10.91
CA VAL A 282 -3.84 -11.24 -9.77
C VAL A 282 -3.62 -12.21 -8.62
N THR A 283 -3.83 -11.77 -7.38
CA THR A 283 -3.69 -12.67 -6.23
C THR A 283 -4.92 -13.56 -6.04
N GLU A 284 -4.78 -14.68 -5.31
CA GLU A 284 -5.94 -15.50 -4.93
C GLU A 284 -6.98 -14.67 -4.14
N SER A 285 -6.50 -13.79 -3.26
CA SER A 285 -7.36 -12.92 -2.47
C SER A 285 -8.18 -11.96 -3.33
N HIS A 286 -7.61 -11.46 -4.42
CA HIS A 286 -8.35 -10.65 -5.40
C HIS A 286 -9.44 -11.46 -6.08
N LEU A 287 -9.11 -12.66 -6.58
CA LEU A 287 -10.08 -13.55 -7.22
C LEU A 287 -11.25 -13.92 -6.28
N ARG A 288 -10.94 -14.20 -5.01
CA ARG A 288 -11.95 -14.43 -3.97
C ARG A 288 -12.83 -13.20 -3.75
N ALA A 289 -12.24 -12.01 -3.68
CA ALA A 289 -13.00 -10.76 -3.53
C ALA A 289 -13.94 -10.53 -4.73
N MET A 290 -13.52 -10.83 -5.95
CA MET A 290 -14.39 -10.73 -7.13
C MET A 290 -15.59 -11.70 -7.04
N LEU A 291 -15.39 -12.90 -6.50
CA LEU A 291 -16.48 -13.85 -6.25
C LEU A 291 -17.41 -13.43 -5.10
N GLU A 292 -16.91 -12.70 -4.11
CA GLU A 292 -17.75 -12.08 -3.08
C GLU A 292 -18.58 -10.92 -3.64
N PHE A 293 -18.01 -10.07 -4.49
CA PHE A 293 -18.79 -9.06 -5.21
C PHE A 293 -19.90 -9.70 -6.06
N TRP A 294 -19.60 -10.82 -6.71
CA TRP A 294 -20.61 -11.59 -7.44
C TRP A 294 -21.77 -12.04 -6.54
N ARG A 295 -21.51 -12.50 -5.31
CA ARG A 295 -22.57 -12.83 -4.33
C ARG A 295 -23.44 -11.63 -3.99
N VAL A 296 -22.83 -10.46 -3.85
CA VAL A 296 -23.57 -9.21 -3.62
C VAL A 296 -24.46 -8.88 -4.82
N ALA A 297 -23.96 -9.00 -6.06
CA ALA A 297 -24.78 -8.83 -7.26
C ALA A 297 -25.96 -9.80 -7.31
N MET A 298 -25.73 -11.09 -7.08
CA MET A 298 -26.82 -12.08 -7.11
C MET A 298 -27.87 -11.81 -6.05
N ARG A 299 -27.46 -11.44 -4.82
CA ARG A 299 -28.41 -11.09 -3.76
C ARG A 299 -29.24 -9.86 -4.12
N SER A 300 -28.57 -8.80 -4.56
CA SER A 300 -29.24 -7.56 -4.98
C SER A 300 -30.20 -7.81 -6.14
N THR A 301 -29.85 -8.73 -7.04
CA THR A 301 -30.71 -9.15 -8.15
C THR A 301 -31.95 -9.88 -7.66
N GLY A 302 -31.79 -10.84 -6.72
CA GLY A 302 -32.92 -11.53 -6.11
C GLY A 302 -33.88 -10.57 -5.39
N GLU A 303 -33.33 -9.68 -4.56
CA GLU A 303 -34.11 -8.66 -3.83
C GLU A 303 -34.87 -7.73 -4.79
N ALA A 304 -34.24 -7.30 -5.89
CA ALA A 304 -34.89 -6.47 -6.89
C ALA A 304 -35.99 -7.22 -7.65
N ILE A 305 -35.77 -8.51 -7.98
CA ILE A 305 -36.78 -9.35 -8.63
C ILE A 305 -38.00 -9.51 -7.72
N GLU A 306 -37.81 -9.88 -6.45
CA GLU A 306 -38.91 -10.03 -5.48
C GLU A 306 -39.72 -8.73 -5.35
N LYS A 307 -39.02 -7.61 -5.14
CA LYS A 307 -39.63 -6.28 -5.01
C LYS A 307 -40.51 -5.90 -6.22
N HIS A 308 -40.05 -6.13 -7.45
CA HIS A 308 -40.78 -5.73 -8.66
C HIS A 308 -41.80 -6.78 -9.13
N ALA A 309 -41.62 -8.06 -8.77
CA ALA A 309 -42.59 -9.11 -9.02
C ALA A 309 -43.86 -8.90 -8.16
N ASP A 310 -43.70 -8.56 -6.88
CA ASP A 310 -44.83 -8.29 -5.97
C ASP A 310 -45.67 -7.08 -6.44
N VAL A 311 -45.02 -6.07 -7.02
CA VAL A 311 -45.70 -4.88 -7.56
C VAL A 311 -46.46 -5.19 -8.86
N ALA A 312 -45.99 -6.16 -9.64
CA ALA A 312 -46.62 -6.55 -10.90
C ALA A 312 -47.90 -7.38 -10.70
N ASP A 313 -48.02 -8.12 -9.60
CA ASP A 313 -49.17 -8.99 -9.30
C ASP A 313 -50.38 -8.26 -8.64
N GLU A 314 -50.25 -6.96 -8.30
CA GLU A 314 -51.28 -6.25 -7.48
C GLU A 314 -52.09 -5.12 -8.16
N ARG A 315 -52.13 -4.98 -9.50
CA ARG A 315 -52.99 -3.94 -10.15
C ARG A 315 -53.77 -4.37 -11.40
N VAL A 316 -54.38 -5.54 -11.37
CA VAL A 316 -55.57 -5.84 -12.19
C VAL A 316 -56.76 -6.19 -11.28
N LEU A 317 -57.20 -5.20 -10.50
CA LEU A 317 -58.58 -5.11 -10.03
C LEU A 317 -59.04 -3.65 -10.19
N ASN A 318 -59.55 -3.37 -11.39
CA ASN A 318 -60.75 -2.57 -11.65
C ASN A 318 -61.23 -2.86 -13.06
#